data_AF-D8IV28-F1
#
_entry.id   AF-D8IV28-F1
#
_cell.length_a   1.000
_cell.length_b   1.000
_cell.length_c   1.000
_cell.angle_alpha   90.00
_cell.angle_beta   90.00
_cell.angle_gamma   90.00
#
_symmetry.space_group_name_H-M   'P 1'
#
loop_
_entity.id
_entity.type
_entity.pdbx_description
1 polymer ?
#
loop_
_entity_poly.entity_id
_entity_poly.type
_entity_poly.pdbx_seq_one_letter_code
_entity_poly.pdbx_strand_id
1 'polypeptide(L)' 'MSTPYRYTGPHSAVTLRLPDAAGALHDHELMLWHDQTVDLPADHELTRTLLDQGLLHPLASA' A
#
# COMPACT_ATOMS: atom_id res chain seq x y z
N MET A 1 -7.18 7.51 4.75
CA MET A 1 -6.83 6.64 5.89
C MET A 1 -6.02 5.47 5.36
N SER A 2 -4.91 5.11 6.01
CA SER A 2 -4.13 3.91 5.66
C SER A 2 -4.73 2.67 6.33
N THR A 3 -4.61 1.53 5.66
CA THR A 3 -5.11 0.22 6.10
C THR A 3 -3.93 -0.75 6.09
N PRO A 4 -3.80 -1.61 7.11
CA PRO A 4 -2.73 -2.60 7.14
C PRO A 4 -3.05 -3.77 6.21
N TYR A 5 -2.06 -4.17 5.42
CA TYR A 5 -2.13 -5.32 4.52
C TYR A 5 -0.91 -6.22 4.72
N ARG A 6 -1.09 -7.53 4.50
CA ARG A 6 0.01 -8.47 4.30
C ARG A 6 0.38 -8.49 2.83
N TYR A 7 1.62 -8.14 2.50
CA TYR A 7 2.13 -8.23 1.14
C TYR A 7 2.74 -9.60 0.87
N THR A 8 2.31 -10.28 -0.18
CA THR A 8 2.75 -11.64 -0.54
C THR A 8 3.49 -11.71 -1.87
N GLY A 9 3.70 -10.57 -2.54
CA GLY A 9 4.48 -10.48 -3.77
C GLY A 9 6.00 -10.47 -3.58
N PRO A 10 6.77 -10.31 -4.68
CA PRO A 10 8.23 -10.19 -4.64
C PRO A 10 8.68 -8.85 -4.04
N HIS A 11 9.88 -8.82 -3.46
CA HIS A 11 10.47 -7.58 -2.93
C HIS A 11 10.45 -6.45 -3.96
N SER A 12 9.77 -5.36 -3.62
CA SER A 12 9.50 -4.28 -4.57
C SER A 12 9.68 -2.91 -3.93
N ALA A 13 10.19 -1.98 -4.73
CA ALA A 13 10.26 -0.56 -4.42
C ALA A 13 9.21 0.19 -5.21
N VAL A 14 8.33 0.91 -4.51
CA VAL A 14 7.25 1.67 -5.13
C VAL A 14 7.25 3.10 -4.62
N THR A 15 6.95 4.04 -5.51
CA THR A 15 6.71 5.43 -5.16
C THR A 15 5.21 5.69 -5.28
N LEU A 16 4.59 6.06 -4.17
CA LEU A 16 3.17 6.43 -4.10
C LEU A 16 3.05 7.95 -4.15
N ARG A 17 2.15 8.46 -4.99
CA ARG A 17 1.84 9.89 -5.00
C ARG A 17 0.56 10.13 -4.20
N LEU A 18 0.71 10.65 -2.98
CA LEU A 18 -0.39 10.82 -2.02
C LEU A 18 -0.62 12.30 -1.71
N PRO A 19 -1.88 12.75 -1.53
CA PRO A 19 -2.16 14.09 -1.05
C PRO A 19 -1.83 14.23 0.44
N ASP A 20 -1.23 15.35 0.82
CA ASP A 20 -1.06 15.76 2.22
C ASP A 20 -2.37 16.33 2.81
N ALA A 21 -2.31 16.83 4.06
CA ALA A 21 -3.46 17.43 4.74
C ALA A 21 -3.98 18.70 4.05
N ALA A 22 -3.18 19.36 3.22
CA ALA A 22 -3.54 20.53 2.44
C ALA A 22 -4.00 20.18 1.01
N GLY A 23 -3.97 18.90 0.63
CA GLY A 23 -4.33 18.40 -0.70
C GLY A 23 -3.20 18.49 -1.73
N ALA A 24 -1.98 18.87 -1.32
CA ALA A 24 -0.81 18.87 -2.19
C ALA A 24 -0.30 17.45 -2.39
N LEU A 25 0.05 17.08 -3.62
CA LEU A 25 0.56 15.74 -3.92
C LEU A 25 2.05 15.63 -3.60
N HIS A 26 2.42 14.61 -2.84
CA HIS A 26 3.79 14.27 -2.48
C HIS A 26 4.13 12.84 -2.86
N ASP A 27 5.39 12.63 -3.21
CA ASP A 27 5.95 11.30 -3.48
C ASP A 27 6.37 10.64 -2.17
N HIS A 28 5.90 9.42 -1.96
CA HIS A 28 6.18 8.58 -0.80
C HIS A 28 6.83 7.28 -1.28
N GLU A 29 8.11 7.11 -0.98
CA GLU A 29 8.82 5.87 -1.27
C GLU A 29 8.50 4.80 -0.22
N LEU A 30 8.18 3.61 -0.70
CA LEU A 30 7.75 2.48 0.13
C LEU A 30 8.44 1.20 -0.33
N MET A 31 8.95 0.44 0.65
CA MET A 31 9.47 -0.91 0.43
C MET A 31 8.38 -1.94 0.74
N LEU A 32 8.05 -2.75 -0.26
CA LEU A 32 7.16 -3.89 -0.12
C LEU A 32 8.01 -5.14 0.07
N TRP A 33 8.04 -5.64 1.31
CA TRP A 33 8.78 -6.84 1.68
C TRP A 33 7.86 -8.05 1.70
N HIS A 34 8.34 -9.18 1.19
CA HIS A 34 7.55 -10.41 1.08
C HIS A 34 7.18 -10.87 2.48
N ASP A 35 5.91 -11.18 2.66
CA ASP A 35 5.36 -11.67 3.90
C ASP A 35 5.59 -10.68 5.06
N GLN A 36 5.56 -9.37 4.76
CA GLN A 36 5.56 -8.29 5.74
C GLN A 36 4.25 -7.51 5.71
N THR A 37 3.96 -6.87 6.84
CA THR A 37 2.83 -5.95 6.95
C THR A 37 3.21 -4.60 6.39
N VAL A 38 2.30 -3.99 5.63
CA VAL A 38 2.46 -2.67 5.04
C VAL A 38 1.18 -1.86 5.17
N ASP A 39 1.32 -0.60 5.55
CA ASP A 39 0.22 0.35 5.60
C ASP A 39 0.06 1.02 4.23
N LEU A 40 -1.10 0.80 3.61
CA LEU A 40 -1.43 1.37 2.29
C LEU A 40 -2.79 2.06 2.33
N PRO A 41 -3.00 3.14 1.57
CA PRO A 41 -4.32 3.73 1.45
C PRO A 41 -5.25 2.78 0.67
N ALA A 42 -6.37 2.38 1.27
CA ALA A 42 -7.31 1.43 0.65
C ALA A 42 -7.86 1.91 -0.71
N ASP A 43 -7.99 3.22 -0.88
CA ASP A 43 -8.50 3.84 -2.10
C ASP A 43 -7.44 4.17 -3.15
N HIS A 44 -6.16 3.88 -2.88
CA HIS A 44 -5.09 4.15 -3.83
C HIS A 44 -5.08 3.11 -4.96
N GLU A 45 -4.81 3.56 -6.19
CA GLU A 45 -4.79 2.72 -7.39
C GLU A 45 -3.86 1.51 -7.23
N LEU A 46 -2.61 1.72 -6.78
CA LEU A 46 -1.68 0.63 -6.50
C LEU A 46 -2.26 -0.42 -5.54
N THR A 47 -2.88 0.01 -4.44
CA THR A 47 -3.46 -0.89 -3.45
C THR A 47 -4.53 -1.77 -4.08
N ARG A 48 -5.41 -1.19 -4.90
CA ARG A 48 -6.45 -1.92 -5.63
C ARG A 48 -5.86 -2.91 -6.63
N THR A 49 -4.85 -2.49 -7.41
CA THR A 49 -4.16 -3.39 -8.35
C THR A 49 -3.52 -4.57 -7.64
N LEU A 50 -2.83 -4.34 -6.53
CA LEU A 50 -2.17 -5.40 -5.78
C LEU A 50 -3.17 -6.34 -5.09
N LEU A 51 -4.33 -5.84 -4.65
CA LEU A 51 -5.44 -6.65 -4.16
C LEU A 51 -6.04 -7.53 -5.27
N ASP A 52 -6.31 -6.96 -6.44
CA ASP A 52 -6.87 -7.69 -7.59
C ASP A 52 -5.91 -8.78 -8.10
N GLN A 53 -4.60 -8.54 -7.98
CA GLN A 53 -3.55 -9.52 -8.29
C GLN A 53 -3.36 -10.58 -7.20
N GLY A 54 -4.04 -10.45 -6.05
CA GLY A 54 -3.87 -11.34 -4.90
C GLY A 54 -2.51 -11.22 -4.20
N LEU A 55 -1.82 -10.09 -4.39
CA LEU A 55 -0.51 -9.79 -3.78
C LEU A 55 -0.61 -9.02 -2.47
N LEU A 56 -1.81 -8.55 -2.12
CA LEU A 56 -2.15 -7.98 -0.81
C LEU A 56 -3.30 -8.74 -0.19
N HIS A 57 -3.22 -8.95 1.12
CA HIS A 57 -4.32 -9.47 1.92
C HIS A 57 -4.64 -8.48 3.05
N PRO A 58 -5.88 -8.00 3.18
CA PRO A 58 -6.25 -7.11 4.27
C PRO A 58 -6.04 -7.82 5.60
N LEU A 59 -5.29 -7.19 6.50
CA LEU A 59 -5.23 -7.64 7.88
C LEU A 59 -6.43 -7.03 8.58
N ALA A 60 -7.31 -7.86 9.13
CA ALA A 60 -8.42 -7.35 9.93
C ALA A 60 -7.83 -6.50 11.06
N SER A 61 -8.16 -5.21 11.07
CA SER A 61 -7.90 -4.34 12.21
C SER A 61 -8.72 -4.92 13.37
N ALA A 62 -8.05 -5.59 14.30
CA ALA A 62 -8.68 -6.08 15.53
C ALA A 62 -9.21 -4.91 16.38
#